data_AF-A0AAV6NEK0-F1
#
_entry.id   AF-A0AAV6NEK0-F1
#
_cell.length_a   1.000
_cell.length_b   1.000
_cell.length_c   1.000
_cell.angle_alpha   90.00
_cell.angle_beta   90.00
_cell.angle_gamma   90.00
#
_symmetry.space_group_name_H-M   'P 1'
#
loop_
_entity.id
_entity.type
_entity.pdbx_description
1 polymer ?
#
loop_
_entity_poly.entity_id
_entity_poly.type
_entity_poly.pdbx_seq_one_letter_code
_entity_poly.pdbx_strand_id
1 'polypeptide(L)'
;MLMASHHYEHHHHHQEEETTSSSNNSLQMRQLLIRCAHFISQSDFLSAHRLLSILSSNSSPYGDATERLLHYFTTSLSHRIPSSNSSSVLPLPSLSSIDDEQQKLTQSCYLSLNQITPFIRFTHLTANQAILEAIVEGGIHVVDFDIMHGVQWPPLMQALAERFPSPMLRISAIGRDLNFLHKTGDRLSKFAHSLGLRFQFHPLLLLNDHDHHRLIPAALTLFPDEALAFNCVLYLHK
;
A
#
# COMPACT_ATOMS: atom_id res chain seq x y z
N MET A 1 45.28 10.59 -33.53
CA MET A 1 44.60 11.11 -32.32
C MET A 1 43.45 12.08 -32.64
N LEU A 2 42.83 12.02 -33.84
CA LEU A 2 41.68 12.88 -34.23
C LEU A 2 40.40 12.08 -34.55
N MET A 3 40.50 10.77 -34.83
CA MET A 3 39.32 9.94 -35.13
C MET A 3 38.59 9.39 -33.90
N ALA A 4 39.23 9.39 -32.72
CA ALA A 4 38.59 8.91 -31.48
C ALA A 4 37.62 9.96 -30.88
N SER A 5 37.89 11.26 -31.09
CA SER A 5 37.07 12.36 -30.54
C SER A 5 35.73 12.51 -31.26
N HIS A 6 35.71 12.36 -32.59
CA HIS A 6 34.47 12.44 -33.38
C HIS A 6 33.49 11.29 -33.12
N HIS A 7 33.98 10.09 -32.79
CA HIS A 7 33.11 8.96 -32.43
C HIS A 7 32.47 9.13 -31.05
N TYR A 8 33.18 9.76 -30.10
CA TYR A 8 32.64 10.08 -28.78
C TYR A 8 31.57 11.19 -28.85
N GLU A 9 31.81 12.24 -29.63
CA GLU A 9 30.83 13.33 -29.83
C GLU A 9 29.56 12.86 -30.54
N HIS A 10 29.68 12.05 -31.60
CA HIS A 10 28.52 11.50 -32.29
C HIS A 10 27.67 10.57 -31.41
N HIS A 11 28.30 9.76 -30.57
CA HIS A 11 27.58 8.90 -29.61
C HIS A 11 26.85 9.72 -28.56
N HIS A 12 27.48 10.76 -28.01
CA HIS A 12 26.84 11.66 -27.05
C HIS A 12 25.67 12.43 -27.68
N HIS A 13 25.81 12.91 -28.91
CA HIS A 13 24.75 13.67 -29.58
C HIS A 13 23.54 12.80 -29.92
N HIS A 14 23.73 11.56 -30.38
CA HIS A 14 22.62 10.62 -30.59
C HIS A 14 21.92 10.23 -29.29
N GLN A 15 22.65 10.07 -28.18
CA GLN A 15 22.05 9.79 -26.87
C GLN A 15 21.26 10.98 -26.33
N GLU A 16 21.70 12.21 -26.58
CA GLU A 16 20.96 13.44 -26.23
C GLU A 16 19.70 13.63 -27.11
N GLU A 17 19.76 13.32 -28.41
CA GLU A 17 18.59 13.39 -29.30
C GLU A 17 17.54 12.29 -29.00
N GLU A 18 17.97 11.06 -28.67
CA GLU A 18 17.06 9.99 -28.26
C GLU A 18 16.40 10.27 -26.90
N THR A 19 17.13 10.86 -25.95
CA THR A 19 16.58 11.21 -24.62
C THR A 19 15.64 12.41 -24.70
N THR A 20 15.92 13.40 -25.53
CA THR A 20 15.03 14.56 -25.76
C THR A 20 13.76 14.19 -26.53
N SER A 21 13.86 13.32 -27.55
CA SER A 21 12.69 12.81 -28.27
C SER A 21 11.81 11.89 -27.42
N SER A 22 12.41 11.00 -26.64
CA SER A 22 11.69 10.13 -25.69
C SER A 22 10.98 10.92 -24.58
N SER A 23 11.65 11.93 -24.01
CA SER A 23 11.02 12.80 -23.00
C SER A 23 9.86 13.63 -23.57
N ASN A 24 9.98 14.16 -24.78
CA ASN A 24 8.89 14.85 -25.48
C ASN A 24 7.69 13.94 -25.73
N ASN A 25 7.94 12.69 -26.16
CA ASN A 25 6.87 11.69 -26.33
C ASN A 25 6.18 11.39 -24.98
N SER A 26 6.94 11.24 -23.90
CA SER A 26 6.37 10.98 -22.57
C SER A 26 5.46 12.11 -22.07
N LEU A 27 5.84 13.37 -22.33
CA LEU A 27 5.04 14.54 -22.00
C LEU A 27 3.76 14.59 -22.84
N GLN A 28 3.86 14.32 -24.13
CA GLN A 28 2.70 14.25 -25.03
C GLN A 28 1.70 13.19 -24.58
N MET A 29 2.17 11.99 -24.24
CA MET A 29 1.28 10.90 -23.78
C MET A 29 0.58 11.24 -22.46
N ARG A 30 1.27 11.90 -21.52
CA ARG A 30 0.64 12.40 -20.28
C ARG A 30 -0.42 13.47 -20.56
N GLN A 31 -0.18 14.36 -21.52
CA GLN A 31 -1.19 15.35 -21.92
C GLN A 31 -2.42 14.68 -22.55
N LEU A 32 -2.23 13.63 -23.35
CA LEU A 32 -3.33 12.85 -23.92
C LEU A 32 -4.16 12.14 -22.83
N LEU A 33 -3.51 11.57 -21.80
CA LEU A 33 -4.21 11.02 -20.63
C LEU A 33 -5.09 12.05 -19.95
N ILE A 34 -4.56 13.25 -19.69
CA ILE A 34 -5.29 14.34 -19.03
C ILE A 34 -6.48 14.79 -19.90
N ARG A 35 -6.28 14.94 -21.22
CA ARG A 35 -7.36 15.28 -22.15
C ARG A 35 -8.43 14.19 -22.23
N CYS A 36 -8.04 12.92 -22.19
CA CYS A 36 -8.98 11.81 -22.16
C CYS A 36 -9.84 11.86 -20.90
N ALA A 37 -9.23 12.08 -19.73
CA ALA A 37 -9.96 12.26 -18.47
C ALA A 37 -10.90 13.49 -18.51
N HIS A 38 -10.48 14.57 -19.17
CA HIS A 38 -11.32 15.74 -19.39
C HIS A 38 -12.54 15.43 -20.26
N PHE A 39 -12.39 14.71 -21.38
CA PHE A 39 -13.55 14.31 -22.19
C PHE A 39 -14.52 13.40 -21.44
N ILE A 40 -14.01 12.46 -20.64
CA ILE A 40 -14.85 11.62 -19.77
C ILE A 40 -15.63 12.48 -18.77
N SER A 41 -15.02 13.50 -18.17
CA SER A 41 -15.72 14.37 -17.22
C SER A 41 -16.79 15.25 -17.86
N GLN A 42 -16.64 15.58 -19.15
CA GLN A 42 -17.64 16.29 -19.95
C GLN A 42 -18.67 15.36 -20.61
N SER A 43 -18.64 14.05 -20.31
CA SER A 43 -19.45 13.03 -20.98
C SER A 43 -19.29 12.96 -22.51
N ASP A 44 -18.20 13.52 -23.05
CA ASP A 44 -17.82 13.35 -24.46
C ASP A 44 -17.13 12.00 -24.64
N PHE A 45 -17.91 10.93 -24.55
CA PHE A 45 -17.40 9.56 -24.61
C PHE A 45 -16.87 9.21 -26.01
N LEU A 46 -17.36 9.85 -27.07
CA LEU A 46 -16.85 9.63 -28.43
C LEU A 46 -15.40 10.10 -28.55
N SER A 47 -15.10 11.32 -28.10
CA SER A 47 -13.73 11.85 -28.10
C SER A 47 -12.84 11.08 -27.12
N ALA A 48 -13.38 10.72 -25.94
CA ALA A 48 -12.66 9.88 -24.98
C ALA A 48 -12.25 8.53 -25.57
N HIS A 49 -13.16 7.82 -26.26
CA HIS A 49 -12.86 6.53 -26.89
C HIS A 49 -11.74 6.63 -27.93
N ARG A 50 -11.71 7.70 -28.73
CA ARG A 50 -10.62 7.93 -29.69
C ARG A 50 -9.27 8.08 -28.98
N LEU A 51 -9.22 8.86 -27.90
CA LEU A 51 -7.98 9.03 -27.13
C LEU A 51 -7.58 7.73 -26.42
N LEU A 52 -8.52 6.98 -25.85
CA LEU A 52 -8.23 5.67 -25.25
C LEU A 52 -7.62 4.70 -26.26
N SER A 53 -8.09 4.70 -27.52
CA SER A 53 -7.51 3.88 -28.58
C SER A 53 -6.04 4.25 -28.84
N ILE A 54 -5.73 5.54 -28.93
CA ILE A 54 -4.35 6.02 -29.15
C ILE A 54 -3.47 5.65 -27.95
N LEU A 55 -3.95 5.92 -26.74
CA LEU A 55 -3.24 5.63 -25.50
C LEU A 55 -2.98 4.12 -25.33
N SER A 56 -3.97 3.29 -25.66
CA SER A 56 -3.86 1.83 -25.63
C SER A 56 -2.76 1.33 -26.55
N SER A 57 -2.69 1.83 -27.79
CA SER A 57 -1.65 1.45 -28.76
C SER A 57 -0.23 1.89 -28.36
N ASN A 58 -0.10 2.83 -27.43
CA ASN A 58 1.19 3.34 -26.93
C ASN A 58 1.46 2.93 -25.47
N SER A 59 0.77 1.89 -24.99
CA SER A 59 0.90 1.42 -23.61
C SER A 59 1.31 -0.04 -23.53
N SER A 60 2.06 -0.40 -22.50
CA SER A 60 2.49 -1.77 -22.25
C SER A 60 2.67 -2.00 -20.75
N PRO A 61 2.12 -3.09 -20.17
CA PRO A 61 2.37 -3.44 -18.77
C PRO A 61 3.81 -3.89 -18.50
N TYR A 62 4.55 -4.23 -19.57
CA TYR A 62 5.94 -4.72 -19.50
C TYR A 62 6.95 -3.73 -20.10
N GLY A 63 6.47 -2.56 -20.55
CA GLY A 63 7.28 -1.51 -21.15
C GLY A 63 8.02 -0.65 -20.12
N ASP A 64 8.47 0.52 -20.55
CA ASP A 64 9.13 1.50 -19.69
C ASP A 64 8.19 2.12 -18.63
N ALA A 65 8.69 3.04 -17.80
CA ALA A 65 7.89 3.67 -16.76
C ALA A 65 6.68 4.46 -17.31
N THR A 66 6.81 5.06 -18.50
CA THR A 66 5.75 5.81 -19.16
C THR A 66 4.71 4.86 -19.76
N GLU A 67 5.13 3.82 -20.47
CA GLU A 67 4.23 2.81 -21.05
C GLU A 67 3.40 2.10 -20.00
N ARG A 68 4.01 1.74 -18.85
CA ARG A 68 3.30 1.13 -17.71
C ARG A 68 2.30 2.09 -17.09
N LEU A 69 2.68 3.36 -16.92
CA LEU A 69 1.78 4.41 -16.44
C LEU A 69 0.58 4.54 -17.39
N LEU A 70 0.83 4.65 -18.70
CA LEU A 70 -0.23 4.72 -19.71
C LEU A 70 -1.15 3.50 -19.63
N HIS A 71 -0.59 2.30 -19.48
CA HIS A 71 -1.36 1.06 -19.44
C HIS A 71 -2.38 1.05 -18.30
N TYR A 72 -1.92 1.31 -17.07
CA TYR A 72 -2.79 1.28 -15.89
C TYR A 72 -3.81 2.44 -15.89
N PHE A 73 -3.43 3.64 -16.30
CA PHE A 73 -4.37 4.77 -16.38
C PHE A 73 -5.39 4.60 -17.51
N THR A 74 -4.99 4.14 -18.69
CA THR A 74 -5.90 3.91 -19.83
C THR A 74 -6.92 2.83 -19.49
N THR A 75 -6.48 1.73 -18.87
CA THR A 75 -7.36 0.66 -18.38
C THR A 75 -8.35 1.21 -17.33
N SER A 76 -7.88 2.02 -16.38
CA SER A 76 -8.75 2.60 -15.35
C SER A 76 -9.76 3.60 -15.92
N LEU A 77 -9.36 4.41 -16.91
CA LEU A 77 -10.24 5.38 -17.56
C LEU A 77 -11.31 4.71 -18.43
N SER A 78 -10.99 3.59 -19.10
CA SER A 78 -11.98 2.87 -19.91
C SER A 78 -13.13 2.33 -19.05
N HIS A 79 -12.85 1.89 -17.82
CA HIS A 79 -13.87 1.46 -16.86
C HIS A 79 -14.80 2.59 -16.39
N ARG A 80 -14.41 3.87 -16.55
CA ARG A 80 -15.25 5.01 -16.20
C ARG A 80 -16.26 5.38 -17.29
N ILE A 81 -16.11 4.84 -18.50
CA ILE A 81 -17.05 5.08 -19.59
C ILE A 81 -18.25 4.12 -19.45
N PRO A 82 -19.50 4.63 -19.44
CA PRO A 82 -20.69 3.78 -19.42
C PRO A 82 -20.69 2.84 -20.63
N SER A 83 -20.80 1.54 -20.40
CA SER A 83 -20.95 0.58 -21.51
C SER A 83 -22.37 0.67 -22.05
N SER A 84 -22.55 0.91 -23.37
CA SER A 84 -23.87 0.99 -24.02
C SER A 84 -24.77 -0.24 -23.82
N ASN A 85 -24.23 -1.37 -23.35
CA ASN A 85 -24.96 -2.62 -23.13
C ASN A 85 -24.99 -3.09 -21.65
N SER A 86 -24.59 -2.29 -20.66
CA SER A 86 -24.61 -2.74 -19.26
C SER A 86 -25.70 -2.03 -18.44
N SER A 87 -26.91 -2.59 -18.47
CA SER A 87 -27.85 -2.50 -17.35
C SER A 87 -27.37 -3.28 -16.11
N SER A 88 -26.19 -3.89 -16.15
CA SER A 88 -25.45 -4.31 -14.96
C SER A 88 -24.44 -3.22 -14.59
N VAL A 89 -24.77 -2.44 -13.56
CA VAL A 89 -23.75 -2.09 -12.58
C VAL A 89 -23.19 -3.43 -12.13
N LEU A 90 -22.10 -3.91 -12.74
CA LEU A 90 -21.31 -4.95 -12.08
C LEU A 90 -20.96 -4.32 -10.74
N PRO A 91 -21.40 -4.88 -9.61
CA PRO A 91 -20.96 -4.39 -8.33
C PRO A 91 -19.43 -4.39 -8.41
N LEU A 92 -18.81 -3.26 -8.09
CA LEU A 92 -17.43 -3.26 -7.61
C LEU A 92 -17.30 -4.52 -6.74
N PRO A 93 -16.37 -5.46 -7.05
CA PRO A 93 -16.40 -6.79 -6.47
C PRO A 93 -16.70 -6.66 -5.00
N SER A 94 -17.88 -7.17 -4.62
CA SER A 94 -18.37 -7.04 -3.26
C SER A 94 -17.26 -7.52 -2.35
N LEU A 95 -16.79 -6.67 -1.44
CA LEU A 95 -15.74 -6.96 -0.46
C LEU A 95 -16.09 -8.18 0.44
N SER A 96 -17.26 -8.77 0.26
CA SER A 96 -17.67 -10.05 0.83
C SER A 96 -16.95 -11.19 0.11
N SER A 97 -15.98 -11.77 0.82
CA SER A 97 -15.04 -12.84 0.47
C SER A 97 -13.95 -12.44 -0.53
N ILE A 98 -12.91 -11.77 -0.02
CA ILE A 98 -11.57 -11.88 -0.63
C ILE A 98 -11.25 -13.38 -0.66
N ASP A 99 -11.13 -13.95 -1.84
CA ASP A 99 -10.71 -15.35 -2.01
C ASP A 99 -9.33 -15.56 -1.36
N ASP A 100 -9.09 -16.73 -0.79
CA ASP A 100 -7.81 -17.11 -0.16
C ASP A 100 -6.63 -16.86 -1.11
N GLU A 101 -6.85 -17.02 -2.42
CA GLU A 101 -5.86 -16.71 -3.46
C GLU A 101 -5.56 -15.22 -3.55
N GLN A 102 -6.57 -14.35 -3.55
CA GLN A 102 -6.39 -12.91 -3.62
C GLN A 102 -5.67 -12.37 -2.38
N GLN A 103 -5.92 -12.96 -1.21
CA GLN A 103 -5.19 -12.62 0.01
C GLN A 103 -3.71 -13.02 -0.08
N LYS A 104 -3.40 -14.21 -0.59
CA LYS A 104 -2.01 -14.66 -0.82
C LYS A 104 -1.30 -13.78 -1.85
N LEU A 105 -1.99 -13.36 -2.91
CA LEU A 105 -1.44 -12.44 -3.91
C LEU A 105 -1.15 -11.07 -3.29
N THR A 106 -2.09 -10.53 -2.51
CA THR A 106 -1.92 -9.26 -1.79
C THR A 106 -0.72 -9.33 -0.84
N GLN A 107 -0.59 -10.43 -0.09
CA GLN A 107 0.57 -10.71 0.75
C GLN A 107 1.88 -10.68 -0.05
N SER A 108 1.92 -11.41 -1.17
CA SER A 108 3.09 -11.51 -2.02
C SER A 108 3.50 -10.14 -2.56
N CYS A 109 2.55 -9.39 -3.12
CA CYS A 109 2.77 -8.03 -3.62
C CYS A 109 3.30 -7.09 -2.52
N TYR A 110 2.71 -7.15 -1.33
CA TYR A 110 3.14 -6.34 -0.19
C TYR A 110 4.59 -6.68 0.23
N LEU A 111 4.92 -7.97 0.34
CA LEU A 111 6.27 -8.41 0.70
C LEU A 111 7.30 -8.03 -0.38
N SER A 112 6.95 -8.19 -1.65
CA SER A 112 7.80 -7.75 -2.77
C SER A 112 8.01 -6.23 -2.73
N LEU A 113 6.95 -5.45 -2.53
CA LEU A 113 7.04 -3.99 -2.43
C LEU A 113 7.96 -3.58 -1.27
N ASN A 114 7.81 -4.25 -0.12
CA ASN A 114 8.65 -4.03 1.05
C ASN A 114 10.11 -4.42 0.79
N GLN A 115 10.39 -5.39 -0.08
CA GLN A 115 11.75 -5.79 -0.45
C GLN A 115 12.42 -4.80 -1.41
N ILE A 116 11.69 -4.32 -2.41
CA ILE A 116 12.24 -3.50 -3.50
C ILE A 116 12.21 -1.99 -3.21
N THR A 117 11.38 -1.52 -2.27
CA THR A 117 11.25 -0.09 -1.93
C THR A 117 11.39 0.16 -0.43
N PRO A 118 11.80 1.37 -0.01
CA PRO A 118 11.97 1.69 1.40
C PRO A 118 10.66 2.13 2.10
N PHE A 119 9.59 2.42 1.36
CA PHE A 119 8.41 3.14 1.89
C PHE A 119 7.74 2.43 3.07
N ILE A 120 7.51 1.12 2.95
CA ILE A 120 6.86 0.33 4.00
C ILE A 120 7.76 0.25 5.24
N ARG A 121 9.04 -0.13 5.06
CA ARG A 121 10.00 -0.20 6.18
C ARG A 121 10.18 1.15 6.87
N PHE A 122 10.31 2.23 6.11
CA PHE A 122 10.43 3.58 6.63
C PHE A 122 9.23 3.94 7.51
N THR A 123 8.02 3.67 7.03
CA THR A 123 6.78 3.95 7.77
C THR A 123 6.74 3.16 9.08
N HIS A 124 7.02 1.85 9.03
CA HIS A 124 7.04 1.01 10.22
C HIS A 124 8.09 1.42 11.25
N LEU A 125 9.34 1.65 10.82
CA LEU A 125 10.43 1.99 11.73
C LEU A 125 10.22 3.35 12.36
N THR A 126 9.71 4.32 11.60
CA THR A 126 9.38 5.66 12.14
C THR A 126 8.23 5.59 13.14
N ALA A 127 7.17 4.84 12.82
CA ALA A 127 6.06 4.62 13.75
C ALA A 127 6.52 3.89 15.02
N ASN A 128 7.30 2.83 14.87
CA ASN A 128 7.83 2.07 16.00
C ASN A 128 8.76 2.93 16.87
N GLN A 129 9.57 3.81 16.28
CA GLN A 129 10.42 4.72 17.03
C GLN A 129 9.59 5.70 17.86
N ALA A 130 8.55 6.32 17.28
CA ALA A 130 7.64 7.20 18.02
C ALA A 130 6.90 6.45 19.14
N ILE A 131 6.48 5.21 18.88
CA ILE A 131 5.86 4.32 19.86
C ILE A 131 6.84 4.02 21.02
N LEU A 132 8.12 3.72 20.73
CA LEU A 132 9.13 3.43 21.75
C LEU A 132 9.41 4.64 22.64
N GLU A 133 9.48 5.83 22.05
CA GLU A 133 9.74 7.09 22.76
C GLU A 133 8.57 7.49 23.67
N ALA A 134 7.33 7.12 23.31
CA ALA A 134 6.15 7.39 24.13
C ALA A 134 6.07 6.53 25.41
N ILE A 135 6.87 5.45 25.50
CA ILE A 135 6.87 4.55 26.66
C ILE A 135 7.78 5.13 27.75
N VAL A 136 7.16 5.78 28.73
CA VAL A 136 7.83 6.33 29.92
C VAL A 136 8.00 5.24 30.98
N GLU A 137 6.90 4.74 31.53
CA GLU A 137 6.85 3.65 32.51
C GLU A 137 5.66 2.72 32.20
N GLY A 138 5.73 1.47 32.66
CA GLY A 138 4.64 0.51 32.52
C GLY A 138 4.61 -0.28 31.22
N GLY A 139 3.41 -0.57 30.72
CA GLY A 139 3.17 -1.32 29.48
C GLY A 139 2.87 -0.43 28.29
N ILE A 140 2.65 -1.06 27.14
CA ILE A 140 2.11 -0.39 25.96
C ILE A 140 1.00 -1.22 25.32
N HIS A 141 -0.10 -0.54 24.96
CA HIS A 141 -1.18 -1.07 24.17
C HIS A 141 -1.21 -0.37 22.81
N VAL A 142 -0.96 -1.13 21.76
CA VAL A 142 -1.09 -0.68 20.38
C VAL A 142 -2.44 -1.10 19.83
N VAL A 143 -3.16 -0.15 19.24
CA VAL A 143 -4.34 -0.39 18.41
C VAL A 143 -3.90 -0.26 16.94
N ASP A 144 -3.78 -1.39 16.24
CA ASP A 144 -3.39 -1.43 14.84
C ASP A 144 -4.63 -1.56 13.95
N PHE A 145 -4.87 -0.55 13.12
CA PHE A 145 -6.08 -0.45 12.29
C PHE A 145 -6.05 -1.36 11.08
N ASP A 146 -4.88 -1.89 10.70
CA ASP A 146 -4.75 -2.83 9.60
C ASP A 146 -3.52 -3.73 9.80
N ILE A 147 -3.65 -4.69 10.72
CA ILE A 147 -2.53 -5.51 11.19
C ILE A 147 -1.83 -6.27 10.06
N MET A 148 -2.56 -6.57 8.98
CA MET A 148 -2.08 -7.37 7.85
C MET A 148 -1.33 -8.61 8.39
N HIS A 149 -0.11 -8.87 7.90
CA HIS A 149 0.69 -10.01 8.35
C HIS A 149 1.48 -9.76 9.65
N GLY A 150 1.35 -8.58 10.24
CA GLY A 150 2.02 -8.19 11.49
C GLY A 150 3.50 -7.86 11.34
N VAL A 151 4.02 -7.64 10.13
CA VAL A 151 5.48 -7.49 9.88
C VAL A 151 6.09 -6.22 10.50
N GLN A 152 5.28 -5.25 10.91
CA GLN A 152 5.73 -4.05 11.61
C GLN A 152 6.25 -4.39 13.02
N TRP A 153 5.66 -5.39 13.69
CA TRP A 153 5.80 -5.59 15.13
C TRP A 153 7.05 -6.33 15.59
N PRO A 154 7.66 -7.27 14.85
CA PRO A 154 8.86 -7.96 15.30
C PRO A 154 10.04 -7.03 15.68
N PRO A 155 10.39 -5.99 14.88
CA PRO A 155 11.43 -5.04 15.28
C PRO A 155 11.09 -4.27 16.57
N LEU A 156 9.81 -3.90 16.77
CA LEU A 156 9.38 -3.26 18.02
C LEU A 156 9.53 -4.21 19.21
N MET A 157 9.11 -5.47 19.06
CA MET A 157 9.22 -6.48 20.12
C MET A 157 10.68 -6.71 20.55
N GLN A 158 11.62 -6.71 19.59
CA GLN A 158 13.05 -6.80 19.90
C GLN A 158 13.52 -5.61 20.73
N ALA A 159 13.19 -4.39 20.32
CA ALA A 159 13.57 -3.18 21.05
C ALA A 159 12.94 -3.12 22.46
N LEU A 160 11.71 -3.62 22.64
CA LEU A 160 11.06 -3.70 23.96
C LEU A 160 11.69 -4.79 24.86
N ALA A 161 12.12 -5.91 24.28
CA ALA A 161 12.77 -6.99 25.03
C ALA A 161 14.15 -6.56 25.58
N GLU A 162 14.82 -5.62 24.91
CA GLU A 162 16.12 -5.08 25.33
C GLU A 162 16.04 -4.02 26.46
N ARG A 163 14.83 -3.53 26.80
CA ARG A 163 14.62 -2.55 27.88
C ARG A 163 14.57 -3.23 29.25
N PHE A 164 15.03 -2.51 30.29
CA PHE A 164 14.90 -2.91 31.69
C PHE A 164 14.18 -1.84 32.52
N PRO A 165 13.05 -2.16 33.18
CA PRO A 165 12.29 -3.41 33.05
C PRO A 165 11.67 -3.54 31.66
N SER A 166 11.49 -4.78 31.19
CA SER A 166 10.85 -5.02 29.88
C SER A 166 9.34 -4.74 29.98
N PRO A 167 8.81 -3.82 29.15
CA PRO A 167 7.39 -3.46 29.18
C PRO A 167 6.52 -4.60 28.65
N MET A 168 5.27 -4.65 29.12
CA MET A 168 4.26 -5.52 28.51
C MET A 168 3.83 -4.91 27.18
N LEU A 169 3.68 -5.73 26.14
CA LEU A 169 3.11 -5.32 24.87
C LEU A 169 1.73 -5.96 24.67
N ARG A 170 0.70 -5.14 24.51
CA ARG A 170 -0.64 -5.52 24.05
C ARG A 170 -0.84 -5.00 22.64
N ILE A 171 -1.34 -5.85 21.74
CA ILE A 171 -1.78 -5.43 20.41
C ILE A 171 -3.25 -5.77 20.26
N SER A 172 -4.09 -4.76 20.03
CA SER A 172 -5.43 -4.90 19.47
C SER A 172 -5.35 -4.73 17.96
N ALA A 173 -5.56 -5.83 17.25
CA ALA A 173 -5.29 -5.94 15.82
C ALA A 173 -6.60 -5.99 15.03
N ILE A 174 -6.86 -4.94 14.25
CA ILE A 174 -8.06 -4.83 13.42
C ILE A 174 -7.80 -5.49 12.06
N GLY A 175 -8.80 -6.24 11.59
CA GLY A 175 -8.78 -6.86 10.27
C GLY A 175 -10.14 -7.39 9.85
N ARG A 176 -10.23 -7.82 8.59
CA ARG A 176 -11.49 -8.26 7.96
C ARG A 176 -11.71 -9.78 7.96
N ASP A 177 -10.71 -10.55 8.40
CA ASP A 177 -10.75 -12.01 8.44
C ASP A 177 -10.19 -12.51 9.78
N LEU A 178 -11.05 -13.19 10.55
CA LEU A 178 -10.71 -13.68 11.88
C LEU A 178 -9.67 -14.82 11.86
N ASN A 179 -9.73 -15.73 10.88
CA ASN A 179 -8.75 -16.81 10.73
C ASN A 179 -7.36 -16.24 10.44
N PHE A 180 -7.32 -15.21 9.61
CA PHE A 180 -6.10 -14.48 9.30
C PHE A 180 -5.54 -13.77 10.54
N LEU A 181 -6.39 -13.07 11.29
CA LEU A 181 -6.00 -12.42 12.54
C LEU A 181 -5.42 -13.41 13.54
N HIS A 182 -6.05 -14.59 13.73
CA HIS A 182 -5.53 -15.64 14.61
C HIS A 182 -4.17 -16.15 14.16
N LYS A 183 -3.99 -16.46 12.86
CA LYS A 183 -2.69 -16.90 12.32
C LYS A 183 -1.60 -15.83 12.53
N THR A 184 -1.93 -14.55 12.39
CA THR A 184 -0.99 -13.44 12.65
C THR A 184 -0.66 -13.34 14.14
N GLY A 185 -1.67 -13.39 15.01
CA GLY A 185 -1.51 -13.40 16.46
C GLY A 185 -0.63 -14.55 16.96
N ASP A 186 -0.82 -15.76 16.44
CA ASP A 186 -0.01 -16.94 16.79
C ASP A 186 1.47 -16.75 16.45
N ARG A 187 1.77 -16.22 15.25
CA ARG A 187 3.16 -15.95 14.82
C ARG A 187 3.82 -14.90 15.72
N LEU A 188 3.11 -13.81 15.99
CA LEU A 188 3.59 -12.74 16.87
C LEU A 188 3.79 -13.23 18.31
N SER A 189 2.88 -14.07 18.81
CA SER A 189 2.96 -14.62 20.17
C SER A 189 4.15 -15.57 20.33
N LYS A 190 4.39 -16.44 19.35
CA LYS A 190 5.57 -17.32 19.32
C LYS A 190 6.87 -16.51 19.29
N PHE A 191 6.90 -15.45 18.49
CA PHE A 191 8.08 -14.57 18.41
C PHE A 191 8.32 -13.83 19.73
N ALA A 192 7.29 -13.22 20.31
CA ALA A 192 7.40 -12.57 21.62
C ALA A 192 7.87 -13.54 22.72
N HIS A 193 7.35 -14.78 22.73
CA HIS A 193 7.79 -15.82 23.65
C HIS A 193 9.28 -16.16 23.49
N SER A 194 9.77 -16.22 22.24
CA SER A 194 11.20 -16.47 21.97
C SER A 194 12.13 -15.36 22.48
N LEU A 195 11.61 -14.15 22.69
CA LEU A 195 12.32 -13.01 23.26
C LEU A 195 12.17 -12.89 24.78
N GLY A 196 11.34 -13.72 25.41
CA GLY A 196 10.95 -13.55 26.82
C GLY A 196 10.06 -12.31 27.06
N LEU A 197 9.46 -11.74 26.02
CA LEU A 197 8.63 -10.53 26.11
C LEU A 197 7.22 -10.89 26.59
N ARG A 198 6.71 -10.13 27.56
CA ARG A 198 5.31 -10.25 28.00
C ARG A 198 4.39 -9.67 26.92
N PHE A 199 3.59 -10.52 26.28
CA PHE A 199 2.81 -10.16 25.12
C PHE A 199 1.36 -10.66 25.18
N GLN A 200 0.42 -9.85 24.70
CA GLN A 200 -0.99 -10.21 24.50
C GLN A 200 -1.48 -9.72 23.14
N PHE A 201 -2.22 -10.56 22.42
CA PHE A 201 -2.82 -10.23 21.13
C PHE A 201 -4.34 -10.34 21.19
N HIS A 202 -5.03 -9.29 20.76
CA HIS A 202 -6.49 -9.19 20.78
C HIS A 202 -7.00 -8.95 19.35
N PRO A 203 -7.51 -9.99 18.65
CA PRO A 203 -8.07 -9.81 17.32
C PRO A 203 -9.39 -9.04 17.38
N LEU A 204 -9.53 -8.02 16.54
CA LEU A 204 -10.75 -7.23 16.39
C LEU A 204 -11.26 -7.38 14.95
N LEU A 205 -12.29 -8.20 14.79
CA LEU A 205 -12.95 -8.35 13.49
C LEU A 205 -13.78 -7.11 13.19
N LEU A 206 -13.46 -6.44 12.09
CA LEU A 206 -14.22 -5.30 11.60
C LEU A 206 -14.55 -5.51 10.13
N LEU A 207 -15.84 -5.69 9.85
CA LEU A 207 -16.34 -5.94 8.50
C LEU A 207 -16.58 -4.65 7.71
N ASN A 208 -16.93 -3.55 8.40
CA ASN A 208 -17.24 -2.26 7.79
C ASN A 208 -16.49 -1.12 8.49
N ASP A 209 -15.90 -0.23 7.69
CA ASP A 209 -15.14 0.91 8.20
C ASP A 209 -16.04 1.95 8.92
N HIS A 210 -17.37 1.91 8.71
CA HIS A 210 -18.31 2.76 9.43
C HIS A 210 -18.47 2.40 10.91
N ASP A 211 -18.14 1.17 11.32
CA ASP A 211 -18.41 0.69 12.69
C ASP A 211 -17.28 1.01 13.69
N HIS A 212 -16.17 1.62 13.24
CA HIS A 212 -15.02 1.97 14.08
C HIS A 212 -15.38 2.67 15.37
N HIS A 213 -16.18 3.73 15.25
CA HIS A 213 -16.54 4.63 16.35
C HIS A 213 -17.33 3.94 17.46
N ARG A 214 -17.90 2.76 17.19
CA ARG A 214 -18.66 1.97 18.17
C ARG A 214 -17.87 0.75 18.63
N LEU A 215 -17.34 -0.03 17.69
CA LEU A 215 -16.76 -1.34 17.98
C LEU A 215 -15.38 -1.24 18.63
N ILE A 216 -14.54 -0.28 18.21
CA ILE A 216 -13.20 -0.14 18.77
C ILE A 216 -13.27 0.27 20.24
N PRO A 217 -13.94 1.37 20.63
CA PRO A 217 -14.01 1.75 22.05
C PRO A 217 -14.67 0.67 22.92
N ALA A 218 -15.69 -0.04 22.41
CA ALA A 218 -16.37 -1.08 23.16
C ALA A 218 -15.50 -2.34 23.38
N ALA A 219 -14.54 -2.62 22.49
CA ALA A 219 -13.68 -3.78 22.56
C ALA A 219 -12.32 -3.51 23.25
N LEU A 220 -11.95 -2.24 23.44
CA LEU A 220 -10.70 -1.87 24.09
C LEU A 220 -10.84 -1.88 25.62
N THR A 221 -10.10 -2.77 26.27
CA THR A 221 -9.80 -2.66 27.69
C THR A 221 -8.62 -1.70 27.88
N LEU A 222 -8.82 -0.61 28.61
CA LEU A 222 -7.78 0.35 28.94
C LEU A 222 -7.22 0.07 30.33
N PHE A 223 -5.89 0.10 30.46
CA PHE A 223 -5.22 0.06 31.76
C PHE A 223 -4.55 1.40 32.08
N PRO A 224 -4.58 1.87 33.34
CA PRO A 224 -3.98 3.14 33.72
C PRO A 224 -2.44 3.14 33.63
N ASP A 225 -1.82 1.96 33.71
CA ASP A 225 -0.36 1.78 33.72
C ASP A 225 0.20 1.39 32.34
N GLU A 226 -0.53 1.68 31.25
CA GLU A 226 -0.05 1.45 29.88
C GLU A 226 -0.20 2.69 29.00
N ALA A 227 0.82 2.94 28.17
CA ALA A 227 0.70 3.91 27.09
C ALA A 227 -0.22 3.34 25.99
N LEU A 228 -1.10 4.16 25.43
CA LEU A 228 -1.98 3.78 24.32
C LEU A 228 -1.49 4.42 23.01
N ALA A 229 -1.24 3.59 21.99
CA ALA A 229 -0.79 4.04 20.68
C ALA A 229 -1.74 3.58 19.57
N PHE A 230 -2.17 4.51 18.72
CA PHE A 230 -2.99 4.23 17.54
C PHE A 230 -2.10 4.18 16.29
N ASN A 231 -2.02 3.02 15.64
CA ASN A 231 -1.22 2.81 14.44
C ASN A 231 -2.12 2.68 13.22
N CYS A 232 -1.99 3.61 12.28
CA CYS A 232 -2.88 3.76 11.11
C CYS A 232 -2.10 3.79 9.79
N VAL A 233 -1.24 2.80 9.55
CA VAL A 233 -0.43 2.72 8.33
C VAL A 233 -1.33 2.50 7.11
N LEU A 234 -1.29 3.43 6.15
CA LEU A 234 -2.10 3.39 4.92
C LEU A 234 -3.60 3.16 5.18
N TYR A 235 -4.14 3.76 6.25
CA TYR A 235 -5.50 3.48 6.69
C TYR A 235 -6.48 4.66 6.53
N LEU A 236 -6.08 5.86 6.97
CA LEU A 236 -6.99 7.00 7.15
C LEU A 236 -7.58 7.60 5.86
N HIS A 237 -7.18 7.11 4.69
CA HIS A 237 -7.72 7.56 3.40
C HIS A 237 -8.94 6.74 2.94
N LYS A 238 -9.28 5.67 3.66
CA LYS A 238 -10.49 4.87 3.47
C LYS A 238 -11.70 5.65 3.96
#